data_AF-A0AAV7GMW2-F1
#
_entry.id   AF-A0AAV7GMW2-F1
#
_cell.length_a   1.000
_cell.length_b   1.000
_cell.length_c   1.000
_cell.angle_alpha   90.00
_cell.angle_beta   90.00
_cell.angle_gamma   90.00
#
_symmetry.space_group_name_H-M   'P 1'
#
loop_
_entity.id
_entity.type
_entity.pdbx_description
1 polymer ?
#
loop_
_entity_poly.entity_id
_entity_poly.type
_entity_poly.pdbx_seq_one_letter_code
_entity_poly.pdbx_strand_id
1 'polypeptide(L)'
;MASSLSFIPSIPSTAIAPRGRRGHCFFGALSPVLPFFLLSQSSRPLPNFRPAAPVSALLAEQETFPKPTTTPPPSLPFRVGHGFDLHRLEPGYPLIIGGIKIPHDRGCEAHSDGDVLLHCVVDAILGALGLPDIGQIFPDNDPKWKGAASSVFIKEAVRLMHESGYELGNLDATLILQKPKLSPHKETIRANLCKLLGADPSAVNLKAKTHEKVDSLGENRSIAAHTVVLLMRK
;
A
#
# COMPACT_ATOMS: atom_id res chain seq x y z
N MET A 1 23.29 -31.92 -53.24
CA MET A 1 22.08 -31.60 -54.02
C MET A 1 21.25 -30.68 -53.13
N ALA A 2 21.48 -29.37 -53.11
CA ALA A 2 21.19 -28.34 -54.11
C ALA A 2 19.68 -28.03 -54.25
N SER A 3 19.37 -26.75 -54.04
CA SER A 3 18.15 -25.98 -54.35
C SER A 3 16.93 -26.21 -53.43
N SER A 4 16.20 -25.19 -52.98
CA SER A 4 16.07 -23.81 -53.49
C SER A 4 15.56 -22.86 -52.40
N LEU A 5 16.22 -21.70 -52.31
CA LEU A 5 15.77 -20.48 -51.66
C LEU A 5 14.54 -19.89 -52.40
N SER A 6 13.59 -19.35 -51.65
CA SER A 6 12.69 -18.31 -52.16
C SER A 6 12.59 -17.16 -51.14
N PHE A 7 13.21 -16.08 -51.58
CA PHE A 7 13.36 -14.75 -51.03
C PHE A 7 12.08 -13.95 -51.33
N ILE A 8 11.49 -13.25 -50.36
CA ILE A 8 10.48 -12.20 -50.61
C ILE A 8 10.87 -10.96 -49.77
N PRO A 9 10.83 -9.74 -50.36
CA PRO A 9 11.68 -8.63 -49.95
C PRO A 9 11.05 -7.70 -48.90
N SER A 10 11.95 -7.07 -48.15
CA SER A 10 11.76 -5.92 -47.28
C SER A 10 11.32 -4.66 -48.04
N ILE A 11 10.29 -3.97 -47.52
CA ILE A 11 9.84 -2.65 -47.97
C ILE A 11 10.54 -1.56 -47.14
N PRO A 12 11.13 -0.50 -47.74
CA PRO A 12 11.69 0.63 -47.00
C PRO A 12 10.80 1.88 -47.00
N SER A 13 11.05 2.73 -45.99
CA SER A 13 10.81 4.19 -45.92
C SER A 13 9.36 4.67 -45.67
N THR A 14 9.07 5.41 -44.61
CA THR A 14 9.47 6.83 -44.52
C THR A 14 9.40 7.37 -43.09
N ALA A 15 10.39 8.20 -42.75
CA ALA A 15 10.51 8.95 -41.51
C ALA A 15 9.55 10.15 -41.49
N ILE A 16 8.91 10.40 -40.34
CA ILE A 16 8.30 11.68 -39.99
C ILE A 16 8.89 12.13 -38.65
N ALA A 17 9.72 13.17 -38.71
CA ALA A 17 10.31 13.86 -37.57
C ALA A 17 9.37 14.98 -37.05
N PRO A 18 9.58 15.49 -35.81
CA PRO A 18 8.54 16.09 -34.99
C PRO A 18 8.40 17.61 -35.20
N ARG A 19 7.17 18.13 -35.14
CA ARG A 19 6.92 19.57 -34.99
C ARG A 19 6.75 19.91 -33.52
N GLY A 20 7.68 20.73 -33.02
CA GLY A 20 7.68 21.22 -31.66
C GLY A 20 6.65 22.30 -31.36
N ARG A 21 6.39 22.48 -30.07
CA ARG A 21 6.00 23.77 -29.49
C ARG A 21 6.77 23.97 -28.19
N ARG A 22 7.52 25.08 -28.17
CA ARG A 22 8.21 25.62 -27.01
C ARG A 22 7.16 26.26 -26.09
N GLY A 23 7.15 25.86 -24.81
CA GLY A 23 6.51 26.63 -23.74
C GLY A 23 7.58 27.36 -22.95
N HIS A 24 7.61 28.69 -23.05
CA HIS A 24 8.36 29.56 -22.15
C HIS A 24 7.40 30.56 -21.51
N CYS A 25 7.67 30.78 -20.21
CA CYS A 25 7.02 31.66 -19.26
C CYS A 25 6.64 33.04 -19.81
N PHE A 26 5.55 33.61 -19.28
CA PHE A 26 5.51 35.03 -18.93
C PHE A 26 4.59 35.29 -17.71
N PHE A 27 5.18 35.93 -16.70
CA PHE A 27 4.54 36.66 -15.60
C PHE A 27 3.78 37.87 -16.14
N GLY A 28 2.72 38.32 -15.46
CA GLY A 28 2.17 39.66 -15.72
C GLY A 28 0.78 39.90 -15.12
N ALA A 29 0.75 40.55 -13.97
CA ALA A 29 -0.43 41.16 -13.36
C ALA A 29 -1.02 42.25 -14.26
N LEU A 30 -2.34 42.45 -14.23
CA LEU A 30 -3.01 43.73 -14.55
C LEU A 30 -4.48 43.70 -14.11
N SER A 31 -4.82 44.58 -13.16
CA SER A 31 -6.20 44.95 -12.80
C SER A 31 -6.96 45.53 -13.98
N PRO A 32 -8.29 45.38 -14.04
CA PRO A 32 -9.13 46.30 -14.79
C PRO A 32 -9.94 47.19 -13.85
N VAL A 33 -9.70 48.50 -14.00
CA VAL A 33 -10.61 49.58 -13.62
C VAL A 33 -11.84 49.45 -14.50
N LEU A 34 -13.05 49.36 -13.92
CA LEU A 34 -14.31 49.44 -14.68
C LEU A 34 -15.01 50.79 -14.44
N PRO A 35 -15.74 51.29 -15.45
CA PRO A 35 -16.16 52.67 -15.53
C PRO A 35 -17.49 52.94 -14.81
N PHE A 36 -17.56 54.18 -14.34
CA PHE A 36 -18.66 54.90 -13.75
C PHE A 36 -19.94 54.80 -14.61
N PHE A 37 -20.97 54.11 -14.12
CA PHE A 37 -22.32 54.17 -14.69
C PHE A 37 -23.23 54.96 -13.76
N LEU A 38 -23.67 56.13 -14.24
CA LEU A 38 -24.67 56.99 -13.63
C LEU A 38 -26.04 56.32 -13.73
N LEU A 39 -26.64 55.92 -12.61
CA LEU A 39 -28.04 55.50 -12.54
C LEU A 39 -28.77 56.25 -11.42
N SER A 40 -29.55 57.23 -11.88
CA SER A 40 -30.82 57.74 -11.37
C SER A 40 -31.14 57.52 -9.88
N GLN A 41 -31.11 58.61 -9.11
CA GLN A 41 -31.55 58.65 -7.72
C GLN A 41 -33.08 58.49 -7.62
N SER A 42 -33.52 57.33 -7.11
CA SER A 42 -34.87 57.13 -6.59
C SER A 42 -34.76 57.04 -5.06
N SER A 43 -35.13 58.12 -4.39
CA SER A 43 -35.16 58.27 -2.94
C SER A 43 -36.29 57.42 -2.34
N ARG A 44 -35.95 56.23 -1.84
CA ARG A 44 -36.82 55.45 -0.95
C ARG A 44 -36.39 55.68 0.51
N PRO A 45 -37.34 55.91 1.43
CA PRO A 45 -37.01 56.11 2.84
C PRO A 45 -36.45 54.81 3.44
N LEU A 46 -35.38 54.94 4.24
CA LEU A 46 -34.74 53.84 4.95
C LEU A 46 -35.71 53.25 5.99
N PRO A 47 -35.84 51.91 6.09
CA PRO A 47 -36.58 51.31 7.19
C PRO A 47 -35.84 51.54 8.52
N ASN A 48 -36.61 51.84 9.57
CA ASN A 48 -36.12 52.02 10.94
C ASN A 48 -35.27 50.82 11.38
N PHE A 49 -33.97 51.03 11.55
CA PHE A 49 -33.09 50.08 12.22
C PHE A 49 -33.49 50.01 13.70
N ARG A 50 -34.11 48.89 14.09
CA ARG A 50 -34.19 48.51 15.51
C ARG A 50 -32.78 48.09 15.94
N PRO A 51 -32.32 48.46 17.15
CA PRO A 51 -31.06 47.97 17.66
C PRO A 51 -31.10 46.44 17.75
N ALA A 52 -30.08 45.79 17.19
CA ALA A 52 -29.91 44.35 17.28
C ALA A 52 -29.90 43.93 18.75
N ALA A 53 -30.67 42.89 19.09
CA ALA A 53 -30.54 42.22 20.37
C ALA A 53 -29.07 41.80 20.58
N PRO A 54 -28.54 41.85 21.82
CA PRO A 54 -27.16 41.50 22.07
C PRO A 54 -26.88 40.08 21.56
N VAL A 55 -25.84 39.94 20.75
CA VAL A 55 -25.32 38.69 20.16
C VAL A 55 -24.66 37.84 21.25
N SER A 56 -25.37 37.60 22.35
CA SER A 56 -24.83 36.92 23.53
C SER A 56 -25.73 35.79 24.05
N ALA A 57 -26.77 35.41 23.28
CA ALA A 57 -27.73 34.40 23.69
C ALA A 57 -28.10 33.39 22.59
N LEU A 58 -27.26 33.18 21.58
CA LEU A 58 -27.55 32.26 20.47
C LEU A 58 -26.38 31.36 20.03
N LEU A 59 -25.44 31.05 20.93
CA LEU A 59 -24.39 30.05 20.70
C LEU A 59 -24.13 29.25 21.99
N ALA A 60 -25.17 28.59 22.49
CA ALA A 60 -25.05 27.62 23.57
C ALA A 60 -26.02 26.46 23.37
N GLU A 61 -26.08 25.95 22.14
CA GLU A 61 -26.44 24.55 21.93
C GLU A 61 -25.16 23.84 21.49
N GLN A 62 -24.29 23.59 22.47
CA GLN A 62 -23.34 22.50 22.31
C GLN A 62 -24.19 21.24 22.18
N GLU A 63 -24.31 20.71 20.97
CA GLU A 63 -24.76 19.34 20.79
C GLU A 63 -23.86 18.47 21.66
N THR A 64 -24.42 17.99 22.76
CA THR A 64 -23.74 17.07 23.65
C THR A 64 -23.65 15.76 22.87
N PHE A 65 -22.49 15.53 22.24
CA PHE A 65 -22.20 14.23 21.66
C PHE A 65 -22.47 13.19 22.74
N PRO A 66 -23.33 12.19 22.48
CA PRO A 66 -23.63 11.17 23.46
C PRO A 66 -22.31 10.57 23.91
N LYS A 67 -22.04 10.70 25.21
CA LYS A 67 -20.84 10.14 25.84
C LYS A 67 -20.76 8.68 25.41
N PRO A 68 -19.64 8.23 24.80
CA PRO A 68 -19.55 6.88 24.28
C PRO A 68 -19.96 5.91 25.37
N THR A 69 -21.02 5.15 25.08
CA THR A 69 -21.58 4.15 25.97
C THR A 69 -20.45 3.22 26.38
N THR A 70 -20.22 3.07 27.68
CA THR A 70 -19.15 2.27 28.30
C THR A 70 -19.32 0.77 28.12
N THR A 71 -20.21 0.34 27.21
CA THR A 71 -20.32 -1.06 26.83
C THR A 71 -19.17 -1.36 25.87
N PRO A 72 -18.25 -2.28 26.20
CA PRO A 72 -17.22 -2.67 25.26
C PRO A 72 -17.91 -3.14 23.97
N PRO A 73 -17.43 -2.70 22.79
CA PRO A 73 -18.04 -3.10 21.53
C PRO A 73 -18.08 -4.63 21.43
N PRO A 74 -19.14 -5.21 20.86
CA PRO A 74 -19.27 -6.65 20.73
C PRO A 74 -18.06 -7.21 19.97
N SER A 75 -17.46 -8.28 20.50
CA SER A 75 -16.33 -8.94 19.85
C SER A 75 -16.80 -9.54 18.52
N LEU A 76 -16.24 -9.04 17.41
CA LEU A 76 -16.58 -9.54 16.07
C LEU A 76 -16.12 -11.00 15.92
N PRO A 77 -16.96 -11.90 15.40
CA PRO A 77 -16.58 -13.30 15.18
C PRO A 77 -15.50 -13.46 14.10
N PHE A 78 -15.45 -12.51 13.15
CA PHE A 78 -14.49 -12.49 12.06
C PHE A 78 -13.87 -11.11 11.92
N ARG A 79 -12.59 -11.07 11.52
CA ARG A 79 -11.88 -9.84 11.16
C ARG A 79 -11.09 -10.06 9.87
N VAL A 80 -11.08 -9.07 8.99
CA VAL A 80 -10.31 -9.12 7.75
C VAL A 80 -9.14 -8.17 7.88
N GLY A 81 -7.99 -8.62 7.39
CA GLY A 81 -6.79 -7.80 7.29
C GLY A 81 -6.23 -7.83 5.89
N HIS A 82 -5.66 -6.70 5.47
CA HIS A 82 -4.94 -6.57 4.22
C HIS A 82 -3.56 -6.01 4.50
N GLY A 83 -2.55 -6.58 3.86
CA GLY A 83 -1.18 -6.11 3.89
C GLY A 83 -0.67 -5.83 2.49
N PHE A 84 0.23 -4.87 2.38
CA PHE A 84 1.01 -4.59 1.18
C PHE A 84 2.43 -4.20 1.60
N ASP A 85 3.43 -4.80 0.95
CA ASP A 85 4.82 -4.38 1.11
C ASP A 85 5.53 -4.39 -0.25
N LEU A 86 6.56 -3.55 -0.39
CA LEU A 86 7.37 -3.42 -1.60
C LEU A 86 8.82 -3.11 -1.23
N HIS A 87 9.76 -3.89 -1.75
CA HIS A 87 11.20 -3.66 -1.60
C HIS A 87 11.88 -3.43 -2.95
N ARG A 88 12.93 -2.61 -2.94
CA ARG A 88 13.85 -2.48 -4.08
C ARG A 88 14.72 -3.73 -4.18
N LEU A 89 14.98 -4.18 -5.40
CA LEU A 89 15.89 -5.27 -5.70
C LEU A 89 17.22 -4.71 -6.23
N GLU A 90 18.30 -4.91 -5.50
CA GLU A 90 19.64 -4.43 -5.87
C GLU A 90 20.67 -5.57 -5.94
N PRO A 91 21.70 -5.45 -6.79
CA PRO A 91 22.81 -6.41 -6.84
C PRO A 91 23.53 -6.52 -5.49
N GLY A 92 23.98 -7.72 -5.15
CA GLY A 92 24.77 -7.98 -3.93
C GLY A 92 23.93 -8.20 -2.66
N TYR A 93 22.61 -8.05 -2.72
CA TYR A 93 21.70 -8.36 -1.62
C TYR A 93 21.14 -9.79 -1.73
N PRO A 94 20.81 -10.44 -0.61
CA PRO A 94 20.11 -11.73 -0.62
C PRO A 94 18.63 -11.53 -0.99
N LEU A 95 18.09 -12.45 -1.79
CA LEU A 95 16.64 -12.55 -1.99
C LEU A 95 16.08 -13.56 -1.00
N ILE A 96 15.32 -13.08 -0.02
CA ILE A 96 14.66 -13.91 1.00
C ILE A 96 13.16 -13.70 0.89
N ILE A 97 12.41 -14.80 0.78
CA ILE A 97 10.96 -14.77 0.60
C ILE A 97 10.32 -15.84 1.49
N GLY A 98 9.47 -15.42 2.41
CA GLY A 98 8.86 -16.28 3.43
C GLY A 98 9.87 -17.12 4.22
N GLY A 99 11.02 -16.54 4.57
CA GLY A 99 12.13 -17.12 5.31
C GLY A 99 13.04 -18.02 4.47
N ILE A 100 12.82 -18.14 3.17
CA ILE A 100 13.59 -19.00 2.27
C ILE A 100 14.50 -18.13 1.40
N LYS A 101 15.81 -18.39 1.46
CA LYS A 101 16.78 -17.75 0.56
C LYS A 101 16.67 -18.35 -0.84
N ILE A 102 16.43 -17.50 -1.84
CA ILE A 102 16.26 -17.89 -3.23
C ILE A 102 17.48 -17.40 -4.04
N PRO A 103 18.14 -18.27 -4.82
CA PRO A 103 19.24 -17.86 -5.68
C PRO A 103 18.76 -16.85 -6.74
N HIS A 104 19.38 -15.68 -6.76
CA HIS A 104 19.12 -14.62 -7.73
C HIS A 104 20.30 -13.65 -7.81
N ASP A 105 20.42 -12.89 -8.90
CA ASP A 105 21.46 -11.87 -9.08
C ASP A 105 21.18 -10.57 -8.31
N ARG A 106 19.94 -10.39 -7.84
CA ARG A 106 19.47 -9.24 -7.06
C ARG A 106 18.70 -9.71 -5.83
N GLY A 107 18.74 -8.92 -4.76
CA GLY A 107 17.99 -9.17 -3.53
C GLY A 107 17.47 -7.88 -2.92
N CYS A 108 16.77 -7.98 -1.80
CA CYS A 108 16.09 -6.83 -1.21
C CYS A 108 17.08 -5.91 -0.48
N GLU A 109 17.10 -4.64 -0.86
CA GLU A 109 17.79 -3.59 -0.10
C GLU A 109 16.88 -3.11 1.04
N ALA A 110 17.13 -3.57 2.26
CA ALA A 110 16.32 -3.24 3.45
C ALA A 110 17.17 -3.16 4.73
N HIS A 111 16.61 -2.55 5.78
CA HIS A 111 17.22 -2.52 7.12
C HIS A 111 17.09 -3.86 7.87
N SER A 112 16.05 -4.64 7.56
CA SER A 112 15.84 -6.02 7.99
C SER A 112 16.46 -7.02 6.99
N ASP A 113 16.02 -8.28 7.02
CA ASP A 113 16.38 -9.29 6.03
C ASP A 113 15.67 -9.12 4.66
N GLY A 114 14.79 -8.11 4.54
CA GLY A 114 14.13 -7.72 3.29
C GLY A 114 13.00 -8.65 2.83
N ASP A 115 12.45 -9.46 3.74
CA ASP A 115 11.39 -10.41 3.41
C ASP A 115 10.02 -9.75 3.26
N VAL A 116 9.76 -9.26 2.05
CA VAL A 116 8.52 -8.59 1.65
C VAL A 116 7.26 -9.41 1.96
N LEU A 117 7.35 -10.75 1.89
CA LEU A 117 6.20 -11.61 2.13
C LEU A 117 5.87 -11.66 3.61
N LEU A 118 6.87 -11.84 4.47
CA LEU A 118 6.64 -11.88 5.91
C LEU A 118 6.15 -10.53 6.45
N HIS A 119 6.73 -9.41 6.02
CA HIS A 119 6.24 -8.09 6.44
C HIS A 119 4.77 -7.87 6.05
N CYS A 120 4.42 -8.21 4.80
CA CYS A 120 3.06 -8.09 4.30
C CYS A 120 2.05 -8.95 5.09
N VAL A 121 2.46 -10.15 5.54
CA VAL A 121 1.64 -11.00 6.41
C VAL A 121 1.47 -10.39 7.80
N VAL A 122 2.54 -9.82 8.38
CA VAL A 122 2.49 -9.12 9.66
C VAL A 122 1.49 -7.97 9.61
N ASP A 123 1.59 -7.09 8.61
CA ASP A 123 0.67 -5.95 8.46
C ASP A 123 -0.78 -6.40 8.27
N ALA A 124 -1.02 -7.48 7.53
CA ALA A 124 -2.37 -8.02 7.38
C ALA A 124 -2.93 -8.47 8.74
N ILE A 125 -2.14 -9.16 9.56
CA ILE A 125 -2.59 -9.60 10.90
C ILE A 125 -2.82 -8.40 11.82
N LEU A 126 -1.87 -7.47 11.90
CA LEU A 126 -1.98 -6.28 12.75
C LEU A 126 -3.17 -5.40 12.34
N GLY A 127 -3.35 -5.21 11.03
CA GLY A 127 -4.48 -4.48 10.46
C GLY A 127 -5.83 -5.13 10.78
N ALA A 128 -5.94 -6.47 10.70
CA ALA A 128 -7.17 -7.16 11.11
C ALA A 128 -7.53 -6.89 12.58
N LEU A 129 -6.53 -6.81 13.44
CA LEU A 129 -6.68 -6.54 14.88
C LEU A 129 -6.91 -5.05 15.20
N GLY A 130 -6.64 -4.14 14.26
CA GLY A 130 -6.68 -2.70 14.47
C GLY A 130 -5.51 -2.19 15.32
N LEU A 131 -4.36 -2.87 15.25
CA LEU A 131 -3.14 -2.49 15.95
C LEU A 131 -2.26 -1.57 15.08
N PRO A 132 -1.26 -0.90 15.68
CA PRO A 132 -0.23 -0.18 14.91
C PRO A 132 0.46 -1.10 13.89
N ASP A 133 0.89 -0.54 12.77
CA ASP A 133 1.54 -1.29 11.69
C ASP A 133 2.97 -1.74 12.06
N ILE A 134 3.60 -2.52 11.17
CA ILE A 134 4.95 -3.06 11.38
C ILE A 134 5.99 -1.96 11.65
N GLY A 135 5.90 -0.79 10.99
CA GLY A 135 6.87 0.30 11.16
C GLY A 135 6.72 1.01 12.50
N GLN A 136 5.49 1.04 13.04
CA GLN A 136 5.22 1.58 14.36
C GLN A 136 5.65 0.64 15.49
N ILE A 137 5.49 -0.69 15.30
CA ILE A 137 5.91 -1.68 16.30
C ILE A 137 7.42 -1.96 16.25
N PHE A 138 8.02 -1.90 15.05
CA PHE A 138 9.42 -2.24 14.79
C PHE A 138 10.13 -1.12 14.01
N PRO A 139 10.39 0.03 14.64
CA PRO A 139 10.94 1.19 13.95
C PRO A 139 12.40 0.97 13.50
N ASP A 140 12.73 1.42 12.29
CA ASP A 140 14.06 1.26 11.66
C ASP A 140 15.22 1.91 12.44
N ASN A 141 14.92 2.86 13.33
CA ASN A 141 15.91 3.57 14.12
C ASN A 141 16.33 2.84 15.40
N ASP A 142 15.62 1.76 15.79
CA ASP A 142 15.96 0.96 16.96
C ASP A 142 17.05 -0.06 16.59
N PRO A 143 18.25 0.01 17.21
CA PRO A 143 19.33 -0.93 16.94
C PRO A 143 18.95 -2.40 17.17
N LYS A 144 17.93 -2.67 17.99
CA LYS A 144 17.43 -4.01 18.28
C LYS A 144 16.91 -4.73 17.03
N TRP A 145 16.35 -4.00 16.07
CA TRP A 145 15.71 -4.58 14.87
C TRP A 145 16.64 -4.62 13.66
N LYS A 146 17.79 -3.97 13.73
CA LYS A 146 18.76 -3.94 12.63
C LYS A 146 19.27 -5.36 12.31
N GLY A 147 19.00 -5.83 11.09
CA GLY A 147 19.34 -7.18 10.66
C GLY A 147 18.57 -8.30 11.38
N ALA A 148 17.48 -7.98 12.07
CA ALA A 148 16.61 -8.99 12.66
C ALA A 148 15.95 -9.82 11.56
N ALA A 149 15.82 -11.12 11.79
CA ALA A 149 15.10 -12.01 10.90
C ALA A 149 13.59 -11.70 10.96
N SER A 150 12.92 -11.59 9.82
CA SER A 150 11.49 -11.24 9.74
C SER A 150 10.57 -12.25 10.43
N SER A 151 11.07 -13.46 10.69
CA SER A 151 10.39 -14.45 11.53
C SER A 151 10.10 -13.96 12.96
N VAL A 152 10.87 -13.00 13.49
CA VAL A 152 10.63 -12.40 14.81
C VAL A 152 9.34 -11.57 14.78
N PHE A 153 9.12 -10.80 13.72
CA PHE A 153 7.93 -9.96 13.54
C PHE A 153 6.66 -10.81 13.41
N ILE A 154 6.73 -11.93 12.66
CA ILE A 154 5.60 -12.88 12.55
C ILE A 154 5.22 -13.46 13.91
N LYS A 155 6.21 -13.93 14.69
CA LYS A 155 5.95 -14.51 16.02
C LYS A 155 5.26 -13.51 16.94
N GLU A 156 5.68 -12.25 16.89
CA GLU A 156 5.07 -11.20 17.69
C GLU A 156 3.64 -10.87 17.23
N ALA A 157 3.40 -10.79 15.92
CA ALA A 157 2.05 -10.59 15.37
C ALA A 157 1.11 -11.75 15.76
N VAL A 158 1.58 -13.00 15.72
CA VAL A 158 0.84 -14.19 16.15
C VAL A 158 0.55 -14.16 17.66
N ARG A 159 1.52 -13.74 18.49
CA ARG A 159 1.33 -13.54 19.93
C ARG A 159 0.22 -12.53 20.19
N LEU A 160 0.29 -11.36 19.57
CA LEU A 160 -0.70 -10.28 19.69
C LEU A 160 -2.10 -10.70 19.19
N MET A 161 -2.15 -11.47 18.09
CA MET A 161 -3.39 -12.08 17.59
C MET A 161 -4.04 -12.97 18.63
N HIS A 162 -3.26 -13.87 19.24
CA HIS A 162 -3.77 -14.77 20.27
C HIS A 162 -4.18 -14.06 21.55
N GLU A 163 -3.44 -13.04 21.99
CA GLU A 163 -3.79 -12.21 23.15
C GLU A 163 -5.05 -11.38 22.93
N SER A 164 -5.31 -10.99 21.68
CA SER A 164 -6.55 -10.32 21.28
C SER A 164 -7.76 -11.28 21.20
N GLY A 165 -7.55 -12.58 21.45
CA GLY A 165 -8.59 -13.61 21.41
C GLY A 165 -8.95 -14.08 20.01
N TYR A 166 -8.02 -13.96 19.06
CA TYR A 166 -8.21 -14.39 17.67
C TYR A 166 -7.24 -15.52 17.28
N GLU A 167 -7.61 -16.24 16.24
CA GLU A 167 -6.79 -17.21 15.53
C GLU A 167 -6.91 -17.03 14.02
N LEU A 168 -5.98 -17.62 13.27
CA LEU A 168 -5.99 -17.54 11.81
C LEU A 168 -7.05 -18.49 11.26
N GLY A 169 -8.06 -17.94 10.57
CA GLY A 169 -9.00 -18.72 9.78
C GLY A 169 -8.36 -19.15 8.45
N ASN A 170 -7.96 -18.18 7.64
CA ASN A 170 -7.15 -18.43 6.45
C ASN A 170 -6.28 -17.23 6.04
N LEU A 171 -5.29 -17.49 5.21
CA LEU A 171 -4.38 -16.52 4.62
C LEU A 171 -4.22 -16.78 3.13
N ASP A 172 -4.29 -15.73 2.32
CA ASP A 172 -3.96 -15.80 0.89
C ASP A 172 -3.01 -14.67 0.52
N ALA A 173 -1.79 -15.03 0.09
CA ALA A 173 -0.77 -14.10 -0.34
C ALA A 173 -0.57 -14.13 -1.85
N THR A 174 -0.23 -12.99 -2.44
CA THR A 174 0.16 -12.84 -3.83
C THR A 174 1.48 -12.09 -3.92
N LEU A 175 2.51 -12.78 -4.38
CA LEU A 175 3.81 -12.19 -4.66
C LEU A 175 3.87 -11.72 -6.12
N ILE A 176 4.38 -10.52 -6.35
CA ILE A 176 4.61 -9.96 -7.67
C ILE A 176 6.11 -9.83 -7.87
N LEU A 177 6.67 -10.68 -8.74
CA LEU A 177 8.10 -10.77 -9.00
C LEU A 177 8.35 -11.20 -10.44
N GLN A 178 9.13 -10.44 -11.19
CA GLN A 178 9.42 -10.77 -12.58
C GLN A 178 10.36 -11.96 -12.72
N LYS A 179 11.40 -12.03 -11.89
CA LYS A 179 12.38 -13.13 -11.81
C LYS A 179 12.91 -13.24 -10.37
N PRO A 180 13.29 -14.43 -9.90
CA PRO A 180 13.26 -15.73 -10.58
C PRO A 180 11.85 -16.37 -10.58
N LYS A 181 11.71 -17.55 -11.20
CA LYS A 181 10.47 -18.32 -11.12
C LYS A 181 10.29 -18.85 -9.70
N LEU A 182 9.17 -18.50 -9.05
CA LEU A 182 8.90 -18.94 -7.67
C LEU A 182 8.30 -20.35 -7.57
N SER A 183 7.77 -20.91 -8.65
CA SER A 183 7.10 -22.21 -8.62
C SER A 183 7.90 -23.35 -7.97
N PRO A 184 9.24 -23.47 -8.13
CA PRO A 184 10.02 -24.52 -7.45
C PRO A 184 10.14 -24.34 -5.94
N HIS A 185 9.93 -23.12 -5.43
CA HIS A 185 10.13 -22.77 -4.01
C HIS A 185 8.82 -22.63 -3.25
N LYS A 186 7.69 -22.58 -3.97
CA LYS A 186 6.37 -22.19 -3.45
C LYS A 186 5.93 -23.03 -2.25
N GLU A 187 6.10 -24.35 -2.33
CA GLU A 187 5.70 -25.27 -1.26
C GLU A 187 6.60 -25.14 -0.02
N THR A 188 7.91 -24.93 -0.21
CA THR A 188 8.85 -24.69 0.89
C THR A 188 8.53 -23.39 1.62
N ILE A 189 8.21 -22.33 0.86
CA ILE A 189 7.80 -21.04 1.42
C ILE A 189 6.49 -21.20 2.20
N ARG A 190 5.48 -21.86 1.61
CA ARG A 190 4.20 -22.12 2.26
C ARG A 190 4.38 -22.92 3.55
N ALA A 191 5.18 -23.97 3.54
CA ALA A 191 5.46 -24.78 4.73
C ALA A 191 6.11 -23.96 5.85
N ASN A 192 7.05 -23.08 5.51
CA ASN A 192 7.67 -22.20 6.50
C ASN A 192 6.68 -21.16 7.05
N LEU A 193 5.82 -20.57 6.21
CA LEU A 193 4.72 -19.72 6.66
C LEU A 193 3.80 -20.44 7.65
N CYS A 194 3.36 -21.66 7.32
CA CYS A 194 2.51 -22.46 8.21
C CYS A 194 3.17 -22.69 9.56
N LYS A 195 4.47 -23.04 9.56
CA LYS A 195 5.25 -23.24 10.79
C LYS A 195 5.35 -21.96 11.63
N LEU A 196 5.60 -20.81 11.00
CA LEU A 196 5.73 -19.53 11.71
C LEU A 196 4.39 -19.04 12.27
N LEU A 197 3.30 -19.29 11.55
CA LEU A 197 1.94 -18.92 11.95
C LEU A 197 1.30 -19.91 12.93
N GLY A 198 1.84 -21.13 13.04
CA GLY A 198 1.19 -22.21 13.78
C GLY A 198 -0.12 -22.67 13.15
N ALA A 199 -0.24 -22.57 11.82
CA ALA A 199 -1.46 -22.82 11.08
C ALA A 199 -1.38 -24.10 10.24
N ASP A 200 -2.55 -24.70 9.98
CA ASP A 200 -2.65 -25.84 9.07
C ASP A 200 -2.36 -25.42 7.61
N PRO A 201 -1.63 -26.23 6.82
CA PRO A 201 -1.34 -25.92 5.42
C PRO A 201 -2.56 -25.67 4.52
N SER A 202 -3.72 -26.24 4.85
CA SER A 202 -4.99 -25.99 4.12
C SER A 202 -5.51 -24.56 4.29
N ALA A 203 -5.09 -23.87 5.35
CA ALA A 203 -5.49 -22.50 5.65
C ALA A 203 -4.57 -21.45 5.04
N VAL A 204 -3.41 -21.84 4.49
CA VAL A 204 -2.38 -20.91 3.99
C VAL A 204 -2.18 -21.11 2.50
N ASN A 205 -2.41 -20.06 1.71
CA ASN A 205 -2.12 -20.05 0.27
C ASN A 205 -1.11 -18.97 -0.10
N LEU A 206 -0.27 -19.30 -1.09
CA LEU A 206 0.64 -18.36 -1.72
C LEU A 206 0.37 -18.41 -3.23
N LYS A 207 0.48 -17.27 -3.90
CA LYS A 207 0.43 -17.14 -5.36
C LYS A 207 1.61 -16.30 -5.80
N ALA A 208 2.03 -16.48 -7.05
CA ALA A 208 3.10 -15.70 -7.64
C ALA A 208 2.69 -15.27 -9.05
N LYS A 209 2.94 -14.01 -9.37
CA LYS A 209 2.65 -13.41 -10.67
C LYS A 209 3.84 -12.57 -11.14
N THR A 210 4.02 -12.52 -12.46
CA THR A 210 4.87 -11.52 -13.11
C THR A 210 4.14 -10.19 -13.17
N HIS A 211 4.87 -9.09 -13.41
CA HIS A 211 4.29 -7.79 -13.68
C HIS A 211 4.43 -7.43 -15.16
N GLU A 212 4.32 -8.43 -16.03
CA GLU A 212 4.29 -8.31 -17.50
C GLU A 212 5.36 -7.38 -18.12
N LYS A 213 6.55 -7.34 -17.54
CA LYS A 213 7.67 -6.46 -17.96
C LYS A 213 7.34 -4.95 -17.95
N VAL A 214 6.33 -4.52 -17.20
CA VAL A 214 6.01 -3.10 -17.00
C VAL A 214 6.44 -2.61 -15.61
N ASP A 215 6.88 -1.36 -15.55
CA ASP A 215 7.31 -0.65 -14.34
C ASP A 215 8.46 -1.33 -13.57
N SER A 216 8.74 -0.85 -12.36
CA SER A 216 9.84 -1.36 -11.52
C SER A 216 9.75 -2.86 -11.25
N LEU A 217 8.54 -3.39 -11.04
CA LEU A 217 8.31 -4.80 -10.81
C LEU A 217 8.64 -5.63 -12.06
N GLY A 218 8.21 -5.17 -13.25
CA GLY A 218 8.46 -5.84 -14.53
C GLY A 218 9.90 -5.69 -15.03
N GLU A 219 10.59 -4.63 -14.61
CA GLU A 219 12.00 -4.38 -14.87
C GLU A 219 12.93 -5.11 -13.89
N ASN A 220 12.39 -5.92 -12.97
CA ASN A 220 13.15 -6.66 -11.96
C ASN A 220 13.96 -5.72 -11.02
N ARG A 221 13.44 -4.51 -10.79
CA ARG A 221 13.99 -3.51 -9.86
C ARG A 221 13.28 -3.51 -8.50
N SER A 222 12.18 -4.22 -8.38
CA SER A 222 11.44 -4.35 -7.13
C SER A 222 10.71 -5.68 -7.04
N ILE A 223 10.25 -5.98 -5.83
CA ILE A 223 9.36 -7.08 -5.49
C ILE A 223 8.23 -6.53 -4.62
N ALA A 224 7.01 -7.03 -4.82
CA ALA A 224 5.87 -6.65 -3.99
C ALA A 224 5.10 -7.87 -3.49
N ALA A 225 4.41 -7.71 -2.36
CA ALA A 225 3.50 -8.70 -1.81
C ALA A 225 2.18 -8.04 -1.44
N HIS A 226 1.09 -8.76 -1.68
CA HIS A 226 -0.22 -8.49 -1.08
C HIS A 226 -0.66 -9.69 -0.27
N THR A 227 -1.23 -9.46 0.90
CA THR A 227 -1.79 -10.52 1.75
C THR A 227 -3.18 -10.13 2.18
N VAL A 228 -4.10 -11.08 2.14
CA VAL A 228 -5.38 -10.98 2.82
C VAL A 228 -5.48 -12.08 3.87
N VAL A 229 -5.94 -11.74 5.07
CA VAL A 229 -6.19 -12.68 6.16
C VAL A 229 -7.62 -12.57 6.64
N LEU A 230 -8.18 -13.72 7.02
CA LEU A 230 -9.40 -13.81 7.80
C LEU A 230 -9.03 -14.36 9.17
N LEU A 231 -9.25 -13.56 10.22
CA LEU A 231 -9.11 -13.99 11.61
C LEU A 231 -10.47 -14.42 12.15
N MET A 232 -10.46 -15.46 12.97
CA MET A 232 -11.63 -16.00 13.65
C MET A 232 -11.49 -15.80 15.15
N ARG A 233 -12.61 -15.47 15.81
CA ARG A 233 -12.65 -15.40 17.27
C ARG A 233 -12.48 -16.81 17.85
N LYS A 234 -11.62 -16.94 18.86
CA LYS A 234 -11.49 -18.17 19.66
C LYS A 234 -12.72 -18.45 20.52
#